data_AF-A0A2N1QQQ7-F1
#
_entry.id   AF-A0A2N1QQQ7-F1
#
_cell.length_a   1.000
_cell.length_b   1.000
_cell.length_c   1.000
_cell.angle_alpha   90.00
_cell.angle_beta   90.00
_cell.angle_gamma   90.00
#
_symmetry.space_group_name_H-M   'P 1'
#
loop_
_entity.id
_entity.type
_entity.pdbx_description
1 polymer ?
#
loop_
_entity_poly.entity_id
_entity_poly.type
_entity_poly.pdbx_seq_one_letter_code
_entity_poly.pdbx_strand_id
1 'polypeptide(L)' 'MNGGKLKNQSSGSEIAYDLLIGGMPAARYGDSFRMVTAMKTARDGTDLPVSIALGNIPASASYGVYSDSLLFNVMAN' A
#
# COMPACT_ATOMS: atom_id res chain seq x y z
N MET A 1 2.31 -9.83 -5.89
CA MET A 1 1.57 -8.59 -5.64
C MET A 1 0.59 -8.80 -4.48
N ASN A 2 0.64 -7.97 -3.43
CA ASN A 2 -0.37 -7.95 -2.37
C ASN A 2 -1.65 -7.19 -2.80
N GLY A 3 -1.59 -6.48 -3.94
CA GLY A 3 -2.74 -6.30 -4.84
C GLY A 3 -3.69 -5.18 -4.46
N GLY A 4 -3.18 -4.08 -3.91
CA GLY A 4 -3.94 -2.84 -3.81
C GLY A 4 -4.34 -2.34 -5.19
N LYS A 5 -5.35 -1.46 -5.25
CA LYS A 5 -5.88 -0.96 -6.53
C LYS A 5 -5.97 0.55 -6.49
N LEU A 6 -5.20 1.22 -7.33
CA LEU A 6 -5.43 2.61 -7.64
C LEU A 6 -6.55 2.70 -8.67
N LYS A 7 -7.53 3.57 -8.44
CA LYS A 7 -8.67 3.76 -9.33
C LYS A 7 -8.59 5.11 -10.03
N ASN A 8 -8.77 5.13 -11.34
CA ASN A 8 -8.83 6.35 -12.14
C ASN A 8 -10.10 7.14 -11.76
N GLN A 9 -9.95 8.42 -11.44
CA GLN A 9 -11.05 9.26 -10.97
C GLN A 9 -12.06 9.63 -12.07
N SER A 10 -11.68 9.54 -13.34
CA SER A 10 -12.52 9.91 -14.48
C SER A 10 -13.11 8.69 -15.19
N SER A 11 -12.32 7.64 -15.40
CA SER A 11 -12.73 6.45 -16.18
C SER A 11 -13.09 5.23 -15.33
N GLY A 12 -12.68 5.22 -14.06
CA GLY A 12 -12.85 4.06 -13.18
C GLY A 12 -11.92 2.89 -13.46
N SER A 13 -10.98 2.98 -14.42
CA SER A 13 -9.99 1.93 -14.66
C SER A 13 -9.08 1.73 -13.44
N GLU A 14 -8.58 0.51 -13.24
CA GLU A 14 -7.79 0.15 -12.05
C GLU A 14 -6.36 -0.25 -12.43
N ILE A 15 -5.41 0.15 -11.58
CA ILE A 15 -4.00 -0.28 -11.65
C ILE A 15 -3.65 -0.97 -10.33
N ALA A 16 -3.11 -2.18 -10.41
CA ALA A 16 -2.67 -2.92 -9.23
C ALA A 16 -1.35 -2.34 -8.69
N TYR A 17 -1.20 -2.36 -7.37
CA TYR A 17 0.03 -1.99 -6.69
C TYR A 17 0.33 -2.88 -5.49
N ASP A 18 1.58 -2.83 -5.05
CA ASP A 18 2.03 -3.43 -3.81
C ASP A 18 2.27 -2.41 -2.71
N LEU A 19 1.69 -2.62 -1.54
CA LEU A 19 1.99 -1.81 -0.35
C LEU A 19 3.20 -2.40 0.37
N LEU A 20 4.25 -1.60 0.54
CA LEU A 20 5.43 -1.95 1.31
C LEU A 20 5.47 -1.11 2.59
N ILE A 21 5.74 -1.76 3.70
CA ILE A 21 5.91 -1.12 5.01
C ILE A 21 7.25 -1.58 5.58
N GLY A 22 8.13 -0.64 5.90
CA GLY A 22 9.52 -0.94 6.24
C GLY A 22 10.31 -1.59 5.10
N GLY A 23 9.89 -1.35 3.85
CA GLY A 23 10.47 -2.01 2.67
C GLY A 23 10.03 -3.47 2.46
N MET A 24 9.15 -4.01 3.30
CA MET A 24 8.62 -5.37 3.17
C MET A 24 7.18 -5.35 2.64
N PRO A 25 6.79 -6.25 1.72
CA PRO A 25 5.41 -6.36 1.26
C PRO A 25 4.46 -6.64 2.43
N ALA A 26 3.45 -5.79 2.62
CA ALA A 26 2.40 -6.05 3.60
C ALA A 26 1.58 -7.29 3.18
N ALA A 27 1.15 -8.11 4.14
CA ALA A 27 0.30 -9.25 3.86
C ALA A 27 -1.12 -8.79 3.56
N ARG A 28 -1.75 -9.34 2.52
CA ARG A 28 -3.16 -9.05 2.23
C ARG A 28 -4.06 -9.83 3.19
N TYR A 29 -5.06 -9.16 3.76
CA TYR A 29 -6.08 -9.76 4.60
C TYR A 29 -7.46 -9.18 4.24
N GLY A 30 -8.19 -9.88 3.35
CA GLY A 30 -9.42 -9.35 2.76
C GLY A 30 -9.15 -8.08 1.93
N ASP A 31 -9.83 -7.00 2.31
CA ASP A 31 -9.66 -5.66 1.73
C ASP A 31 -8.63 -4.80 2.49
N SER A 32 -7.89 -5.40 3.42
CA SER A 32 -6.90 -4.73 4.25
C SER A 32 -5.48 -5.20 3.95
N PHE A 33 -4.51 -4.38 4.35
CA PHE A 33 -3.10 -4.76 4.45
C PHE A 33 -2.70 -4.90 5.91
N ARG A 34 -1.93 -5.94 6.22
CA ARG A 34 -1.43 -6.21 7.56
C ARG A 34 0.08 -6.41 7.54
N MET A 35 0.76 -5.68 8.41
CA MET A 35 2.14 -5.96 8.79
C MET A 35 2.16 -6.28 10.28
N VAL A 36 2.87 -7.34 10.65
CA VAL A 36 3.19 -7.63 12.05
C VAL A 36 4.71 -7.57 12.16
N THR A 37 5.20 -6.76 13.08
CA THR A 37 6.63 -6.62 13.33
C THR A 37 6.92 -6.70 14.82
N ALA A 38 8.03 -7.35 15.16
CA ALA A 38 8.57 -7.37 16.52
C ALA A 38 9.62 -6.26 16.74
N MET A 39 9.73 -5.32 15.80
CA MET A 39 10.66 -4.20 15.93
C MET A 39 10.35 -3.39 17.20
N LYS A 40 11.38 -3.20 18.01
CA LYS A 40 11.38 -2.24 19.12
C LYS A 40 12.03 -0.97 18.60
N THR A 41 11.27 0.11 18.48
CA THR A 41 11.83 1.42 18.17
C THR A 41 12.55 1.97 19.41
N ALA A 42 13.64 2.71 19.20
CA ALA A 42 14.25 3.48 20.29
C ALA A 42 13.26 4.53 20.82
N ARG A 43 13.56 5.14 21.97
CA ARG A 43 12.69 6.14 22.61
C ARG A 43 12.39 7.34 21.68
N ASP A 44 13.33 7.65 20.80
CA ASP A 44 13.22 8.73 19.81
C ASP A 44 12.54 8.29 18.50
N GLY A 45 12.08 7.04 18.44
CA GLY A 45 11.42 6.46 17.28
C GLY A 45 12.37 5.99 16.18
N THR A 46 11.81 5.26 15.22
CA THR A 46 12.44 4.99 13.94
C THR A 46 11.34 5.08 12.91
N ASP A 47 11.52 5.93 11.90
CA ASP A 47 10.53 6.09 10.85
C ASP A 47 10.32 4.74 10.15
N LEU A 48 9.04 4.37 10.00
CA LEU A 48 8.66 3.18 9.27
C LEU A 48 8.20 3.61 7.87
N PRO A 49 9.04 3.49 6.84
CA PRO A 49 8.69 3.96 5.52
C PRO A 49 7.51 3.18 4.95
N VAL A 50 6.54 3.89 4.40
CA VAL A 50 5.42 3.32 3.65
C VAL A 50 5.57 3.72 2.19
N SER A 51 5.58 2.74 1.30
CA SER A 51 5.71 2.98 -0.13
C SER A 51 4.76 2.12 -0.94
N ILE A 52 4.44 2.60 -2.13
CA ILE A 52 3.65 1.89 -3.13
C ILE A 52 4.60 1.48 -4.25
N ALA A 53 4.73 0.18 -4.50
CA ALA A 53 5.39 -0.32 -5.70
C ALA A 53 4.35 -0.58 -6.78
N LEU A 54 4.45 0.15 -7.88
CA LEU A 54 3.64 -0.12 -9.07
C LEU A 54 4.25 -1.31 -9.80
N GLY A 55 3.41 -2.31 -10.08
CA GLY A 55 3.77 -3.41 -10.96
C GLY A 55 3.73 -2.98 -12.43
N ASN A 56 3.52 -3.97 -13.31
CA ASN A 56 3.19 -3.68 -14.72
C ASN A 56 1.86 -2.93 -14.80
N ILE A 57 1.92 -1.67 -15.26
CA ILE A 57 0.73 -0.90 -15.59
C ILE A 57 0.08 -1.54 -16.83
N PRO A 58 -1.19 -1.98 -16.76
CA PRO A 58 -1.84 -2.65 -17.88
C PRO A 58 -2.03 -1.68 -19.05
N ALA A 59 -1.96 -2.19 -20.29
CA ALA A 59 -2.19 -1.39 -21.49
C ALA A 59 -3.61 -0.79 -21.57
N SER A 60 -4.57 -1.36 -20.82
CA SER A 60 -5.92 -0.82 -20.65
C SER A 60 -6.00 0.35 -19.66
N ALA A 61 -4.91 0.72 -18.99
CA ALA A 61 -4.87 1.90 -18.13
C ALA A 61 -5.06 3.16 -18.97
N SER A 62 -6.15 3.87 -18.70
CA SER A 62 -6.43 5.17 -19.29
C SER A 62 -5.55 6.27 -18.68
N TYR A 63 -5.30 7.34 -19.43
CA TYR A 63 -4.63 8.52 -18.90
C TYR A 63 -5.49 9.19 -17.80
N GLY A 64 -4.86 9.71 -16.75
CA GLY A 64 -5.53 10.48 -15.71
C GLY A 64 -4.96 10.28 -14.31
N VAL A 65 -5.65 10.84 -13.32
CA VAL A 65 -5.29 10.71 -11.90
C VAL A 65 -5.89 9.42 -11.36
N TYR A 66 -5.01 8.56 -10.81
CA TYR A 66 -5.41 7.37 -10.08
C TYR A 66 -5.19 7.57 -8.59
N SER A 67 -6.17 7.17 -7.79
CA SER A 67 -6.10 7.31 -6.34
C SER A 67 -6.62 6.05 -5.64
N ASP A 68 -6.05 5.77 -4.48
CA ASP A 68 -6.57 4.83 -3.48
C ASP A 68 -6.47 5.52 -2.11
N SER A 69 -7.38 5.20 -1.20
CA SER A 69 -7.44 5.79 0.15
C SER A 69 -7.10 4.74 1.18
N LEU A 70 -5.96 4.92 1.85
CA LEU A 70 -5.46 3.99 2.86
C LEU A 70 -5.68 4.56 4.26
N LEU A 71 -6.29 3.76 5.13
CA LEU A 71 -6.37 4.02 6.56
C LEU A 71 -5.32 3.20 7.30
N PHE A 72 -4.47 3.85 8.09
CA PHE A 72 -3.45 3.19 8.90
C PHE A 72 -3.90 3.11 10.36
N ASN A 73 -3.97 1.89 10.89
CA ASN A 73 -4.21 1.62 12.30
C ASN A 73 -2.97 0.96 12.89
N VAL A 74 -2.43 1.56 13.96
CA VAL A 74 -1.27 1.03 14.69
C VAL A 74 -1.72 0.64 16.09
N MET A 75 -1.46 -0.60 16.47
CA MET A 75 -1.63 -1.07 17.85
C MET A 75 -0.26 -1.43 18.42
N ALA A 76 0.07 -0.82 19.55
CA ALA A 76 1.18 -1.23 20.39
C ALA A 76 0.65 -2.06 21.56
N ASN A 77 1.37 -3.12 21.93
CA ASN A 77 1.14 -3.82 23.19
C ASN A 77 1.94 -3.17 24.32
#